data_AF-A0A7C7D7R1-F1
#
_entry.id   AF-A0A7C7D7R1-F1
#
_cell.length_a   1.000
_cell.length_b   1.000
_cell.length_c   1.000
_cell.angle_alpha   90.00
_cell.angle_beta   90.00
_cell.angle_gamma   90.00
#
_symmetry.space_group_name_H-M   'P 1'
#
loop_
_entity.id
_entity.type
_entity.pdbx_description
1 polymer ?
#
loop_
_entity_poly.entity_id
_entity_poly.type
_entity_poly.pdbx_seq_one_letter_code
_entity_poly.pdbx_strand_id
1 'polypeptide(L)' 'MSVKAAAMGIEILTEEQYRELQKLGNFDTKTSSWVKTPANIRKLGGAILCGRRYNTVFVYHNGAESYYGGRGFRGSLRV' A
#
# COMPACT_ATOMS: atom_id res chain seq x y z
N MET A 1 -3.07 4.14 8.92
CA MET A 1 -3.83 2.92 9.29
C MET A 1 -4.92 3.35 10.27
N SER A 2 -6.17 3.00 10.03
CA SER A 2 -7.19 3.17 11.08
C SER A 2 -6.84 2.22 12.22
N VAL A 3 -7.01 2.66 13.47
CA VAL A 3 -6.64 1.91 14.69
C VAL A 3 -7.30 0.53 14.74
N LYS A 4 -8.44 0.36 14.04
CA LYS A 4 -9.20 -0.88 13.90
C LYS A 4 -8.45 -2.00 13.16
N ALA A 5 -7.68 -1.69 12.12
CA ALA A 5 -7.03 -2.73 11.30
C ALA A 5 -5.85 -3.39 12.02
N ALA A 6 -5.06 -2.61 12.75
CA ALA A 6 -3.95 -3.13 13.55
C ALA A 6 -4.44 -4.01 14.70
N ALA A 7 -5.59 -3.67 15.32
CA ALA A 7 -6.20 -4.48 16.36
C ALA A 7 -6.67 -5.87 15.87
N MET A 8 -6.90 -6.03 14.56
CA MET A 8 -7.23 -7.30 13.93
C MET A 8 -5.99 -8.09 13.48
N GLY A 9 -4.78 -7.64 13.80
CA GLY A 9 -3.53 -8.28 13.36
C GLY A 9 -3.22 -8.10 11.87
N ILE A 10 -3.89 -7.16 11.21
CA ILE A 10 -3.63 -6.86 9.79
C ILE A 10 -2.40 -5.96 9.71
N GLU A 11 -1.39 -6.36 8.93
CA GLU A 11 -0.21 -5.55 8.61
C GLU A 11 -0.30 -4.99 7.20
N ILE A 12 0.15 -3.75 6.97
CA ILE A 12 0.23 -3.19 5.61
C ILE A 12 1.41 -3.83 4.87
N LEU A 13 1.18 -4.27 3.63
CA LEU A 13 2.22 -4.88 2.80
C LEU A 13 3.40 -3.93 2.58
N THR A 14 4.62 -4.45 2.57
CA THR A 14 5.79 -3.74 2.02
C THR A 14 5.72 -3.68 0.49
N GLU A 15 6.60 -2.89 -0.14
CA GLU A 15 6.72 -2.89 -1.60
C GLU A 15 7.05 -4.28 -2.14
N GLU A 16 7.99 -4.98 -1.49
CA GLU A 16 8.42 -6.32 -1.88
C GLU A 16 7.25 -7.30 -1.80
N GLN A 17 6.49 -7.28 -0.70
CA GLN A 17 5.30 -8.11 -0.56
C GLN A 17 4.21 -7.78 -1.59
N TYR A 18 4.06 -6.50 -1.94
CA TYR A 18 3.18 -6.09 -3.03
C TYR A 18 3.65 -6.65 -4.38
N ARG A 19 4.96 -6.70 -4.65
CA ARG A 19 5.51 -7.33 -5.87
C ARG A 19 5.28 -8.84 -5.87
N GLU A 20 5.42 -9.51 -4.72
CA GLU A 20 5.10 -10.93 -4.60
C GLU A 20 3.60 -11.22 -4.83
N LEU A 21 2.71 -10.36 -4.31
CA LEU A 21 1.26 -10.45 -4.58
C LEU A 21 0.97 -10.43 -6.10
N GLN A 22 1.72 -9.67 -6.87
CA GLN A 22 1.54 -9.56 -8.33
C GLN A 22 1.96 -10.82 -9.10
N LYS A 23 2.66 -11.77 -8.46
CA LYS A 23 2.93 -13.11 -9.03
C LYS A 23 1.70 -14.03 -8.92
N LEU A 24 0.79 -13.74 -7.99
CA LEU A 24 -0.44 -14.51 -7.80
C LEU A 24 -1.58 -14.05 -8.74
N GLY A 25 -1.43 -12.88 -9.36
CA GLY A 25 -2.42 -12.31 -10.27
C GLY A 25 -2.19 -10.83 -10.57
N ASN A 26 -3.04 -10.28 -11.44
CA ASN A 26 -2.98 -8.87 -11.82
C ASN A 26 -3.88 -8.03 -10.91
N PHE A 27 -3.29 -7.42 -9.88
CA PHE A 27 -4.02 -6.57 -8.93
C PHE A 27 -3.75 -5.08 -9.17
N ASP A 28 -4.70 -4.23 -8.78
CA ASP A 28 -4.58 -2.76 -8.83
C ASP A 28 -4.22 -2.23 -10.24
N THR A 29 -4.89 -2.79 -11.27
CA THR A 29 -4.68 -2.46 -12.70
C THR A 29 -5.36 -1.17 -13.15
N LYS A 30 -6.24 -0.60 -12.32
CA LYS A 30 -6.90 0.71 -12.53
C LYS A 30 -6.77 1.67 -11.35
N THR A 31 -6.29 1.17 -10.22
CA THR A 31 -6.09 1.92 -8.97
C THR A 31 -4.62 1.89 -8.56
N SER A 32 -4.31 2.48 -7.42
CA SER A 32 -3.08 2.24 -6.67
C SER A 32 -3.43 2.04 -5.20
N SER A 33 -2.60 1.29 -4.50
CA SER A 33 -2.78 0.93 -3.10
C SER A 33 -1.66 1.49 -2.24
N TRP A 34 -1.99 1.87 -1.01
CA TRP A 34 -0.99 2.22 -0.01
C TRP A 34 -0.24 0.95 0.43
N VAL A 35 1.09 1.04 0.39
CA VAL A 35 2.04 0.07 0.97
C VAL A 35 2.83 0.71 2.14
N LYS A 36 3.49 -0.10 2.95
CA LYS A 36 4.19 0.32 4.15
C LYS A 36 5.16 1.45 3.84
N THR A 37 4.88 2.63 4.39
CA THR A 37 5.72 3.81 4.22
C THR A 37 6.76 3.87 5.33
N PRO A 38 8.06 4.03 5.00
CA PRO A 38 9.11 4.22 5.99
C PRO A 38 8.78 5.36 6.98
N ALA A 39 9.15 5.16 8.25
CA ALA A 39 8.78 6.09 9.31
C ALA A 39 9.34 7.51 9.08
N ASN A 40 10.54 7.64 8.53
CA ASN A 40 11.15 8.92 8.17
C ASN A 40 10.32 9.68 7.11
N ILE A 41 9.81 8.98 6.10
CA ILE A 41 8.94 9.58 5.06
C ILE A 41 7.57 9.94 5.67
N ARG A 42 6.99 9.04 6.47
CA ARG A 42 5.67 9.27 7.07
C ARG A 42 5.64 10.45 8.03
N LYS A 43 6.73 10.66 8.81
CA LYS A 43 6.92 11.80 9.71
C LYS A 43 6.91 13.14 8.98
N LEU A 44 7.34 13.16 7.73
CA LEU A 44 7.31 14.34 6.86
C LEU A 44 6.01 14.47 6.07
N GLY A 45 4.99 13.66 6.39
CA GLY A 45 3.69 13.69 5.71
C GLY A 45 3.66 12.91 4.39
N GLY A 46 4.70 12.19 4.01
CA GLY A 46 4.73 11.39 2.79
C GLY A 46 4.06 10.01 2.91
N ALA A 47 3.73 9.42 1.77
CA ALA A 47 3.19 8.07 1.60
C ALA A 47 3.75 7.41 0.32
N ILE A 48 3.97 6.09 0.39
CA ILE A 48 4.41 5.25 -0.73
C ILE A 48 3.25 4.40 -1.24
N LEU A 49 3.14 4.30 -2.56
CA LEU A 49 2.02 3.69 -3.26
C LEU A 49 2.53 2.73 -4.30
N CYS A 50 1.77 1.67 -4.55
CA CYS A 50 2.04 0.76 -5.67
C CYS A 50 0.81 0.58 -6.56
N GLY A 51 1.04 0.38 -7.85
CA GLY A 51 0.01 0.06 -8.84
C GLY A 51 0.61 -0.74 -9.99
N ARG A 52 -0.22 -1.48 -10.74
CA ARG A 52 0.24 -2.24 -11.92
C ARG A 52 -0.29 -1.63 -13.21
N ARG A 53 0.59 -1.23 -14.12
CA ARG A 53 0.24 -0.76 -15.47
C ARG A 53 1.21 -1.36 -16.47
N TYR A 54 0.77 -1.65 -17.69
CA TYR A 54 1.65 -2.18 -18.74
C TYR A 54 2.47 -3.39 -18.27
N ASN A 55 1.82 -4.33 -17.58
CA ASN A 55 2.45 -5.50 -16.97
C ASN A 55 3.62 -5.21 -15.99
N THR A 56 3.70 -4.00 -15.47
CA THR A 56 4.81 -3.52 -14.63
C THR A 56 4.28 -2.95 -13.32
N VAL A 57 4.96 -3.25 -12.21
CA VAL A 57 4.69 -2.62 -10.92
C VAL A 57 5.41 -1.28 -10.84
N PHE A 58 4.64 -0.23 -10.66
CA PHE A 58 5.13 1.13 -10.43
C PHE A 58 4.99 1.51 -8.97
N VAL A 59 5.99 2.24 -8.49
CA VAL A 59 6.03 2.83 -7.14
C VAL A 59 5.87 4.33 -7.29
N TYR A 60 5.00 4.92 -6.47
CA TYR A 60 4.72 6.35 -6.50
C TYR A 60 4.82 6.93 -5.09
N HIS A 61 5.00 8.25 -5.01
CA HIS A 61 4.90 9.01 -3.76
C HIS A 61 3.65 9.90 -3.76
N ASN A 62 3.11 10.20 -2.58
CA ASN A 62 2.14 11.27 -2.42
C ASN A 62 2.15 11.80 -0.97
N GLY A 63 1.39 12.87 -0.72
CA GLY A 63 1.02 13.25 0.64
C GLY A 63 0.11 12.20 1.28
N ALA A 64 0.37 11.87 2.54
CA ALA A 64 -0.43 10.92 3.30
C ALA A 64 -1.86 11.44 3.56
N GLU A 65 -2.02 12.77 3.64
CA GLU A 65 -3.32 13.42 3.83
C GLU A 65 -4.23 13.25 2.61
N SER A 66 -3.66 13.27 1.41
CA SER A 66 -4.37 13.01 0.14
C SER A 66 -4.96 11.60 0.05
N TYR A 67 -4.70 10.73 1.03
CA TYR A 67 -5.08 9.32 1.00
C TYR A 67 -6.26 8.95 1.90
N TYR A 68 -6.52 9.72 2.95
CA TYR A 68 -7.59 9.38 3.90
C TYR A 68 -9.01 9.48 3.30
N GLY A 69 -9.17 10.12 2.13
CA GLY A 69 -10.48 10.37 1.52
C GLY A 69 -10.96 9.39 0.44
N GLY A 70 -10.13 8.48 -0.10
CA GLY A 70 -10.59 7.71 -1.28
C GLY A 70 -9.73 6.58 -1.83
N ARG A 71 -8.71 6.09 -1.12
CA ARG A 71 -7.88 4.98 -1.61
C ARG A 71 -7.58 3.95 -0.53
N GLY A 72 -7.58 2.67 -0.91
CA GLY A 72 -7.36 1.53 -0.02
C GLY A 72 -5.89 1.18 0.21
N PHE A 73 -5.64 0.30 1.17
CA PHE A 73 -4.33 -0.32 1.40
C PHE A 73 -4.41 -1.82 1.12
N ARG A 74 -3.26 -2.44 0.80
CA ARG A 74 -3.14 -3.90 0.81
C ARG A 74 -2.61 -4.34 2.15
N GLY A 75 -3.31 -5.27 2.80
CA GLY A 75 -2.91 -5.82 4.08
C GLY A 75 -2.72 -7.33 4.03
N SER A 76 -1.79 -7.84 4.82
CA SER A 76 -1.66 -9.26 5.14
C SER A 76 -2.28 -9.53 6.51
N LEU A 77 -2.95 -10.67 6.63
CA LEU A 77 -3.40 -11.23 7.89
C LEU A 77 -2.77 -12.62 8.02
N ARG A 78 -2.14 -12.89 9.16
CA ARG A 78 -1.69 -14.24 9.50
C ARG A 78 -2.81 -14.94 10.25
N VAL A 79 -3.25 -16.08 9.73
CA VAL A 79 -4.27 -16.97 10.34
C VAL A 79 -3.61 -18.18 10.96
#